data_AF-A0A0C9UBW9-F1
#
_entry.id   AF-A0A0C9UBW9-F1
#
_cell.length_a   1.000
_cell.length_b   1.000
_cell.length_c   1.000
_cell.angle_alpha   90.00
_cell.angle_beta   90.00
_cell.angle_gamma   90.00
#
_symmetry.space_group_name_H-M   'P 1'
#
loop_
_entity.id
_entity.type
_entity.pdbx_description
1 polymer ?
#
loop_
_entity_poly.entity_id
_entity_poly.type
_entity_poly.pdbx_seq_one_letter_code
_entity_poly.pdbx_strand_id
1 'polypeptide(L)' 'HFNIPKLHTCHHYPFFIHCLGATGNYCTEISEWYHIEYAKKAYQSTNWCAYAEQMVRWL' A
#
# COMPACT_ATOMS: atom_id res chain seq x y z
N HIS A 1 -14.74 23.70 3.58
CA HIS A 1 -14.15 22.57 2.83
C HIS A 1 -13.12 21.91 3.74
N PHE A 2 -13.41 20.73 4.30
CA PHE A 2 -12.49 20.07 5.23
C PHE A 2 -11.28 19.53 4.44
N ASN A 3 -10.12 20.15 4.60
CA ASN A 3 -8.88 19.80 3.88
C ASN A 3 -8.13 18.63 4.54
N ILE A 4 -8.88 17.67 5.08
CA ILE A 4 -8.35 16.49 5.76
C ILE A 4 -8.78 15.29 4.92
N PRO A 5 -7.90 14.77 4.05
CA PRO A 5 -8.25 13.72 3.08
C PRO A 5 -8.93 12.52 3.75
N LYS A 6 -8.40 12.06 4.89
CA LYS A 6 -8.97 10.95 5.67
C LYS A 6 -10.42 11.19 6.12
N LEU A 7 -10.74 12.39 6.58
CA LEU A 7 -12.10 12.73 7.01
C LEU A 7 -13.06 12.83 5.82
N HIS A 8 -12.56 13.33 4.67
CA HIS A 8 -13.33 13.38 3.44
C HIS A 8 -13.65 11.97 2.92
N THR A 9 -12.69 11.04 2.95
CA THR A 9 -12.91 9.65 2.54
C THR A 9 -13.97 8.95 3.41
N CYS A 10 -14.01 9.25 4.71
CA CYS A 10 -15.02 8.71 5.62
C CYS A 10 -16.46 9.03 5.22
N HIS A 11 -16.69 10.20 4.59
CA HIS A 11 -18.03 10.59 4.12
C HIS A 11 -18.54 9.68 3.00
N HIS A 12 -17.65 9.07 2.23
CA HIS A 12 -18.00 8.22 1.09
C HIS A 12 -18.16 6.74 1.46
N TYR A 13 -17.68 6.30 2.63
CA TYR A 13 -17.82 4.90 3.06
C TYR A 13 -19.26 4.37 3.04
N PRO A 14 -20.30 5.10 3.49
CA PRO A 14 -21.68 4.62 3.45
C PRO A 14 -22.15 4.33 2.02
N PHE A 15 -21.81 5.21 1.07
CA PHE A 15 -22.14 5.05 -0.34
C PHE A 15 -21.48 3.79 -0.92
N PHE A 16 -20.18 3.61 -0.64
CA PHE A 16 -19.45 2.44 -1.13
C PHE A 16 -19.92 1.14 -0.48
N ILE A 17 -20.25 1.13 0.81
CA ILE A 17 -20.81 -0.05 1.49
C ILE A 17 -22.13 -0.48 0.85
N HIS A 18 -23.00 0.48 0.50
CA HIS A 18 -24.25 0.17 -0.19
C HIS A 18 -24.05 -0.31 -1.63
N CYS A 19 -23.13 0.29 -2.39
CA CYS A 19 -22.93 -0.08 -3.79
C CYS A 19 -22.08 -1.34 -4.00
N LEU A 20 -21.09 -1.59 -3.13
CA LEU A 20 -20.05 -2.62 -3.31
C LEU A 20 -20.10 -3.71 -2.24
N GLY A 21 -20.96 -3.58 -1.22
CA GLY A 21 -21.15 -4.58 -0.16
C GLY A 21 -20.04 -4.60 0.91
N ALA A 22 -18.95 -3.85 0.74
CA ALA A 22 -17.88 -3.71 1.72
C ALA A 22 -17.02 -2.46 1.45
N THR A 23 -16.29 -1.99 2.44
CA THR A 23 -15.17 -1.03 2.27
C THR A 23 -13.87 -1.72 1.82
N GLY A 24 -13.97 -2.96 1.32
CA GLY A 24 -12.82 -3.75 0.92
C GLY A 24 -12.09 -3.08 -0.24
N ASN A 25 -10.80 -2.82 -0.08
CA ASN A 25 -9.84 -2.24 -1.04
C ASN A 25 -9.54 -0.73 -0.97
N TYR A 26 -10.11 0.02 -0.01
CA TYR A 26 -9.73 1.45 0.15
C TYR A 26 -8.63 1.69 1.19
N CYS A 27 -8.26 0.68 1.97
CA CYS A 27 -7.19 0.83 2.96
C CYS A 27 -5.82 0.73 2.27
N THR A 28 -4.95 1.70 2.50
CA THR A 28 -3.55 1.69 2.03
C THR A 28 -2.73 0.56 2.66
N GLU A 29 -3.27 -0.09 3.70
CA GLU A 29 -2.66 -1.22 4.41
C GLU A 29 -2.22 -2.34 3.46
N ILE A 30 -3.01 -2.66 2.42
CA ILE A 30 -2.64 -3.70 1.45
C ILE A 30 -1.41 -3.28 0.64
N SER A 31 -1.39 -2.05 0.13
CA SER A 31 -0.21 -1.52 -0.58
C SER A 31 1.01 -1.39 0.33
N GLU A 32 0.84 -0.92 1.57
CA GLU A 32 1.92 -0.81 2.55
C GLU A 32 2.51 -2.18 2.89
N TRP A 33 1.66 -3.20 3.07
CA TRP A 33 2.08 -4.57 3.29
C TRP A 33 2.85 -5.14 2.10
N TYR A 34 2.37 -4.92 0.88
CA TYR A 34 3.09 -5.31 -0.33
C TYR A 34 4.46 -4.64 -0.43
N HIS A 35 4.57 -3.33 -0.16
CA HIS A 35 5.85 -2.63 -0.21
C HIS A 35 6.86 -3.24 0.78
N ILE A 36 6.43 -3.60 1.99
CA ILE A 36 7.26 -4.27 2.98
C ILE A 36 7.72 -5.65 2.49
N GLU A 37 6.79 -6.47 1.99
CA GLU A 37 7.10 -7.83 1.54
C GLU A 37 8.01 -7.84 0.30
N TYR A 38 7.79 -6.93 -0.64
CA TYR A 38 8.67 -6.78 -1.81
C TYR A 38 10.06 -6.31 -1.42
N ALA A 39 10.19 -5.36 -0.50
CA ALA A 39 11.50 -4.92 0.00
C ALA A 39 12.28 -6.07 0.66
N LYS A 40 11.62 -6.90 1.48
CA LYS A 40 12.25 -8.08 2.10
C LYS A 40 12.70 -9.11 1.07
N LYS A 41 11.86 -9.42 0.08
CA LYS A 41 12.20 -10.39 -0.99
C LYS A 41 13.37 -9.88 -1.84
N ALA A 42 13.33 -8.62 -2.23
CA ALA A 42 14.43 -7.99 -2.97
C ALA A 42 15.73 -8.08 -2.17
N TYR A 43 15.71 -7.78 -0.87
CA TYR A 43 16.88 -7.89 0.00
C TYR A 43 17.44 -9.31 0.08
N GLN A 44 16.59 -10.31 0.29
CA GLN A 44 16.98 -11.73 0.35
C GLN A 44 17.61 -12.24 -0.95
N SER A 45 17.21 -11.66 -2.09
CA SER A 45 17.75 -12.03 -3.41
C SER A 45 19.11 -11.39 -3.74
N THR A 46 19.62 -10.49 -2.89
CA THR A 46 20.90 -9.80 -3.11
C THR A 46 22.10 -10.66 -2.68
N ASN A 47 23.27 -10.35 -3.25
CA ASN A 47 24.54 -10.97 -2.82
C ASN A 47 25.17 -10.25 -1.60
N TRP A 48 24.40 -9.37 -0.94
CA TRP A 48 24.78 -8.60 0.26
C TRP A 48 25.91 -7.57 0.04
N CYS A 49 26.41 -7.41 -1.19
CA CYS A 49 27.37 -6.39 -1.58
C CYS A 49 26.69 -5.39 -2.52
N ALA A 50 26.69 -4.10 -2.18
CA ALA A 50 25.92 -3.08 -2.91
C ALA A 50 24.42 -3.45 -3.07
N TYR A 51 23.81 -3.99 -2.01
CA TYR A 51 22.44 -4.50 -2.02
C TYR A 51 21.40 -3.45 -2.43
N ALA A 52 21.62 -2.16 -2.15
CA ALA A 52 20.69 -1.10 -2.53
C ALA A 52 20.50 -1.00 -4.05
N GLU A 53 21.58 -1.01 -4.84
CA GLU A 53 21.51 -1.01 -6.31
C GLU A 53 20.86 -2.29 -6.85
N GLN A 54 21.08 -3.41 -6.17
CA GLN A 54 20.51 -4.70 -6.55
C GLN A 54 19.02 -4.77 -6.24
N MET A 55 18.58 -4.25 -5.09
CA MET A 55 17.15 -4.18 -4.72
C MET A 55 16.36 -3.27 -5.65
N VAL A 56 16.94 -2.16 -6.11
CA VAL A 56 16.29 -1.24 -7.07
C VAL A 56 16.11 -1.89 -8.44
N ARG A 57 17.01 -2.79 -8.86
CA ARG A 57 16.83 -3.56 -10.11
C ARG A 57 15.70 -4.58 -10.06
N TRP A 58 15.22 -4.95 -8.87
CA TRP A 58 14.16 -5.93 -8.66
C TRP A 58 12.75 -5.32 -8.65
N LEU A 59 12.63 -4.00 -8.54
CA LEU A 59 11.39 -3.22 -8.62
C LEU A 59 11.09 -2.79 -10.05
#